data_AF-F0R4B6-F1
#
_entry.id   AF-F0R4B6-F1
#
_cell.length_a   1.000
_cell.length_b   1.000
_cell.length_c   1.000
_cell.angle_alpha   90.00
_cell.angle_beta   90.00
_cell.angle_gamma   90.00
#
_symmetry.space_group_name_H-M   'P 1'
#
loop_
_entity.id
_entity.type
_entity.pdbx_description
1 polymer ?
#
loop_
_entity_poly.entity_id
_entity_poly.type
_entity_poly.pdbx_seq_one_letter_code
_entity_poly.pdbx_strand_id
1 'polypeptide(L)'
;MKIIMLYILFLLSPYTFAQSYKVTIQTELDAINEMPLWIAYLVPLDSLGEVISDEYMDFNQVHSYKILDDGQIKNANILFTMYFDRDNKIRKIFKRWADGGDLHSIAYYNSDGRLIYGVYNKGDETHGKLYADASGFHIEHFPKENECKDCFEAYLFPSTKCIETQYDIMLQSPQNAKRTNFMPQVGDNAILCSTHVYSLPNGEKTTKGEDGVAVRFGMSVVISALTNGWCRVNSIFNAPFGYIPIQDIEVIK
;
A
#
# COMPACT_ATOMS: atom_id res chain seq x y z
N MET A 1 -32.19 8.72 -33.88
CA MET A 1 -31.89 9.40 -32.60
C MET A 1 -32.03 8.48 -31.37
N LYS A 2 -33.17 7.78 -31.16
CA LYS A 2 -33.37 6.85 -30.02
C LYS A 2 -32.38 5.67 -29.94
N ILE A 3 -31.96 5.11 -31.08
CA ILE A 3 -31.03 3.95 -31.13
C ILE A 3 -29.60 4.34 -30.74
N ILE A 4 -29.15 5.55 -31.11
CA ILE A 4 -27.82 6.07 -30.79
C ILE A 4 -27.72 6.39 -29.28
N MET A 5 -28.81 6.90 -28.69
CA MET A 5 -28.87 7.19 -27.25
C MET A 5 -28.82 5.91 -26.40
N LEU A 6 -29.49 4.82 -26.82
CA LEU A 6 -29.46 3.54 -26.12
C LEU A 6 -28.06 2.89 -26.16
N TYR A 7 -27.35 3.01 -27.29
CA TYR A 7 -25.98 2.52 -27.44
C TYR A 7 -24.98 3.30 -26.57
N ILE A 8 -25.14 4.62 -26.45
CA ILE A 8 -24.30 5.46 -25.58
C ILE A 8 -24.55 5.13 -24.10
N LEU A 9 -25.81 4.92 -23.68
CA LEU A 9 -26.14 4.49 -22.32
C LEU A 9 -25.57 3.10 -21.98
N PHE A 10 -25.56 2.16 -22.92
CA PHE A 10 -24.95 0.83 -22.75
C PHE A 10 -23.41 0.87 -22.70
N LEU A 11 -22.78 1.83 -23.36
CA LEU A 11 -21.32 2.06 -23.29
C LEU A 11 -20.92 2.83 -22.02
N LEU A 12 -21.82 3.65 -21.45
CA LEU A 12 -21.58 4.39 -20.21
C LEU A 12 -21.86 3.57 -18.95
N SER A 13 -22.67 2.51 -18.99
CA SER A 13 -23.00 1.71 -17.80
C SER A 13 -21.82 0.96 -17.18
N PRO A 14 -20.87 0.35 -17.92
CA PRO A 14 -19.69 -0.27 -17.33
C PRO A 14 -18.70 0.79 -16.85
N TYR A 15 -18.62 1.95 -17.53
CA TYR A 15 -17.71 3.04 -17.18
C TYR A 15 -18.14 3.78 -15.91
N THR A 16 -19.45 4.01 -15.74
CA THR A 16 -20.03 4.59 -14.53
C THR A 16 -19.98 3.62 -13.35
N PHE A 17 -20.18 2.32 -13.59
CA PHE A 17 -20.00 1.29 -12.57
C PHE A 17 -18.53 1.15 -12.14
N ALA A 18 -17.59 1.16 -13.10
CA ALA A 18 -16.16 1.07 -12.83
C ALA A 18 -15.58 2.27 -12.06
N GLN A 19 -16.22 3.44 -12.15
CA GLN A 19 -15.83 4.60 -11.34
C GLN A 19 -16.44 4.56 -9.93
N SER A 20 -17.60 3.90 -9.76
CA SER A 20 -18.36 3.93 -8.50
C SER A 20 -17.70 3.15 -7.36
N TYR A 21 -17.08 1.99 -7.65
CA TYR A 21 -16.39 1.21 -6.62
C TYR A 21 -15.17 1.95 -6.09
N LYS A 22 -14.43 2.66 -6.96
CA LYS A 22 -13.26 3.44 -6.57
C LYS A 22 -13.62 4.58 -5.63
N VAL A 23 -14.69 5.31 -5.92
CA VAL A 23 -15.15 6.42 -5.06
C VAL A 23 -15.51 5.90 -3.67
N THR A 24 -16.23 4.77 -3.62
CA THR A 24 -16.63 4.15 -2.36
C THR A 24 -15.41 3.68 -1.56
N ILE A 25 -14.51 2.94 -2.20
CA ILE A 25 -13.29 2.45 -1.56
C ILE A 25 -12.38 3.62 -1.14
N GLN A 26 -12.21 4.63 -1.97
CA GLN A 26 -11.40 5.81 -1.64
C GLN A 26 -11.92 6.52 -0.38
N THR A 27 -13.25 6.65 -0.26
CA THR A 27 -13.87 7.23 0.95
C THR A 27 -13.50 6.42 2.20
N GLU A 28 -13.47 5.09 2.09
CA GLU A 28 -13.06 4.21 3.19
C GLU A 28 -11.55 4.28 3.47
N LEU A 29 -10.71 4.40 2.44
CA LEU A 29 -9.26 4.59 2.58
C LEU A 29 -8.93 5.90 3.27
N ASP A 30 -9.58 7.00 2.86
CA ASP A 30 -9.39 8.32 3.48
C ASP A 30 -9.77 8.25 4.97
N ALA A 31 -10.91 7.63 5.29
CA ALA A 31 -11.32 7.41 6.67
C ALA A 31 -10.29 6.60 7.47
N ILE A 32 -9.72 5.53 6.91
CA ILE A 32 -8.66 4.74 7.56
C ILE A 32 -7.39 5.59 7.74
N ASN A 33 -7.00 6.38 6.73
CA ASN A 33 -5.79 7.20 6.78
C ASN A 33 -5.89 8.34 7.80
N GLU A 34 -7.10 8.78 8.15
CA GLU A 34 -7.34 9.74 9.24
C GLU A 34 -7.31 9.10 10.64
N MET A 35 -7.48 7.77 10.75
CA MET A 35 -7.54 7.09 12.04
C MET A 35 -6.22 7.20 12.80
N PRO A 36 -6.27 7.37 14.13
CA PRO A 36 -5.09 7.25 14.98
C PRO A 36 -4.80 5.76 15.24
N LEU A 37 -4.04 5.13 14.35
CA LEU A 37 -3.76 3.70 14.35
C LEU A 37 -2.54 3.34 15.19
N TRP A 38 -2.63 2.24 15.95
CA TRP A 38 -1.54 1.69 16.74
C TRP A 38 -0.62 0.82 15.90
N ILE A 39 0.68 1.02 16.04
CA ILE A 39 1.69 0.29 15.30
C ILE A 39 2.09 -0.99 16.06
N ALA A 40 2.15 -2.12 15.37
CA ALA A 40 2.83 -3.33 15.84
C ALA A 40 3.56 -4.01 14.68
N TYR A 41 4.51 -4.88 15.00
CA TYR A 41 5.34 -5.55 14.00
C TYR A 41 5.16 -7.07 14.04
N LEU A 42 5.21 -7.73 12.89
CA LEU A 42 5.40 -9.18 12.81
C LEU A 42 6.84 -9.42 12.36
N VAL A 43 7.64 -10.07 13.20
CA VAL A 43 9.09 -10.19 13.01
C VAL A 43 9.53 -11.65 13.04
N PRO A 44 10.38 -12.08 12.09
CA PRO A 44 11.03 -13.38 12.17
C PRO A 44 12.18 -13.36 13.18
N LEU A 45 12.34 -14.48 13.89
CA LEU A 45 13.48 -14.77 14.76
C LEU A 45 14.36 -15.82 14.10
N ASP A 46 15.67 -15.70 14.26
CA ASP A 46 16.62 -16.73 13.88
C ASP A 46 16.56 -17.94 14.84
N SER A 47 17.36 -18.97 14.54
CA SER A 47 17.46 -20.18 15.36
C SER A 47 17.95 -19.94 16.80
N LEU A 48 18.54 -18.77 17.08
CA LEU A 48 19.03 -18.36 18.39
C LEU A 48 17.98 -17.52 19.15
N GLY A 49 16.87 -17.15 18.50
CA GLY A 49 15.82 -16.32 19.06
C GLY A 49 16.04 -14.81 18.88
N GLU A 50 17.03 -14.42 18.08
CA GLU A 50 17.35 -13.03 17.77
C GLU A 50 16.50 -12.52 16.61
N VAL A 51 16.13 -11.23 16.64
CA VAL A 51 15.32 -10.61 15.58
C VAL A 51 16.16 -10.49 14.31
N ILE A 52 15.64 -11.00 13.19
CA ILE A 52 16.28 -10.86 11.88
C ILE A 52 15.97 -9.47 11.31
N SER A 53 16.95 -8.83 10.66
CA SER A 53 16.79 -7.52 9.99
C SER A 53 16.38 -6.40 10.96
N ASP A 54 16.96 -6.45 12.14
CA ASP A 54 16.69 -5.59 13.28
C ASP A 54 16.96 -4.10 12.93
N GLU A 55 17.99 -3.83 12.12
CA GLU A 55 18.41 -2.51 11.62
C GLU A 55 17.33 -1.67 10.91
N TYR A 56 16.26 -2.31 10.42
CA TYR A 56 15.15 -1.63 9.72
C TYR A 56 13.95 -1.35 10.64
N MET A 57 14.09 -1.58 11.95
CA MET A 57 13.06 -1.40 12.97
C MET A 57 13.42 -0.30 13.96
N ASP A 58 12.43 0.50 14.37
CA ASP A 58 12.61 1.44 15.49
C ASP A 58 12.38 0.70 16.82
N PHE A 59 13.45 0.14 17.38
CA PHE A 59 13.43 -0.72 18.58
C PHE A 59 12.82 -0.08 19.82
N ASN A 60 12.77 1.24 19.89
CA ASN A 60 12.33 1.93 21.09
C ASN A 60 10.83 1.78 21.38
N GLN A 61 10.06 1.12 20.51
CA GLN A 61 8.59 1.09 20.58
C GLN A 61 7.95 -0.28 20.30
N VAL A 62 8.72 -1.35 20.35
CA VAL A 62 8.32 -2.60 19.70
C VAL A 62 7.44 -3.46 20.61
N HIS A 63 6.13 -3.30 20.46
CA HIS A 63 5.30 -4.51 20.53
C HIS A 63 5.45 -5.24 19.20
N SER A 64 6.02 -6.43 19.26
CA SER A 64 6.14 -7.32 18.11
C SER A 64 5.59 -8.70 18.41
N TYR A 65 5.03 -9.28 17.38
CA TYR A 65 4.74 -10.69 17.26
C TYR A 65 6.00 -11.35 16.71
N LYS A 66 6.60 -12.23 17.52
CA LYS A 66 7.83 -12.93 17.17
C LYS A 66 7.49 -14.31 16.62
N ILE A 67 7.95 -14.63 15.42
CA ILE A 67 7.78 -15.94 14.79
C ILE A 67 9.15 -16.56 14.61
N LEU A 68 9.35 -17.79 15.09
CA LEU A 68 10.59 -18.53 14.82
C LEU A 68 10.65 -18.91 13.34
N ASP A 69 11.73 -18.55 12.64
CA ASP A 69 11.98 -19.06 11.29
C ASP A 69 12.50 -20.50 11.35
N ASP A 70 11.60 -21.44 11.14
CA ASP A 70 11.88 -22.89 11.07
C ASP A 70 12.11 -23.38 9.63
N GLY A 71 12.27 -22.46 8.67
CA GLY A 71 12.38 -22.75 7.24
C GLY A 71 11.03 -22.97 6.54
N GLN A 72 9.90 -22.93 7.26
CA GLN A 72 8.56 -22.92 6.65
C GLN A 72 8.05 -21.52 6.35
N ILE A 73 8.69 -20.47 6.88
CA ILE A 73 8.42 -19.10 6.50
C ILE A 73 9.00 -18.88 5.09
N LYS A 74 8.29 -19.33 4.05
CA LYS A 74 8.68 -19.14 2.63
C LYS A 74 8.87 -17.66 2.25
N ASN A 75 8.41 -16.74 3.11
CA ASN A 75 8.45 -15.29 2.97
C ASN A 75 9.29 -14.61 4.06
N ALA A 76 10.27 -15.29 4.68
CA ALA A 76 11.10 -14.80 5.80
C ALA A 76 11.84 -13.48 5.52
N ASN A 77 11.85 -13.04 4.26
CA ASN A 77 12.41 -11.77 3.84
C ASN A 77 11.40 -10.61 3.87
N ILE A 78 10.37 -10.64 4.72
CA ILE A 78 9.37 -9.56 4.76
C ILE A 78 9.11 -9.11 6.19
N LEU A 79 9.44 -7.85 6.48
CA LEU A 79 9.04 -7.18 7.73
C LEU A 79 7.63 -6.62 7.56
N PHE A 80 6.73 -6.99 8.47
CA PHE A 80 5.36 -6.48 8.48
C PHE A 80 5.25 -5.38 9.53
N THR A 81 4.80 -4.21 9.08
CA THR A 81 4.24 -3.21 9.98
C THR A 81 2.72 -3.28 9.88
N MET A 82 2.06 -3.55 10.99
CA MET A 82 0.61 -3.68 11.11
C MET A 82 0.06 -2.48 11.88
N TYR A 83 -1.05 -1.94 11.40
CA TYR A 83 -1.70 -0.76 11.97
C TYR A 83 -3.10 -1.11 12.43
N PHE A 84 -3.33 -1.06 13.74
CA PHE A 84 -4.57 -1.45 14.40
C PHE A 84 -5.43 -0.23 14.71
N ASP A 85 -6.75 -0.37 14.68
CA ASP A 85 -7.68 0.60 15.25
C ASP A 85 -7.97 0.32 16.73
N ARG A 86 -8.90 1.10 17.28
CA ARG A 86 -9.28 1.09 18.71
C ARG A 86 -9.95 -0.19 19.16
N ASP A 87 -10.50 -0.94 18.21
CA ASP A 87 -11.22 -2.18 18.47
C ASP A 87 -10.34 -3.40 18.13
N ASN A 88 -9.01 -3.20 18.11
CA ASN A 88 -7.99 -4.19 17.77
C ASN A 88 -8.13 -4.77 16.36
N LYS A 89 -8.69 -4.02 15.41
CA LYS A 89 -8.78 -4.46 14.01
C LYS A 89 -7.61 -3.90 13.22
N ILE A 90 -6.90 -4.76 12.49
CA ILE A 90 -5.90 -4.30 11.54
C ILE A 90 -6.60 -3.56 10.40
N ARG A 91 -6.18 -2.33 10.14
CA ARG A 91 -6.74 -1.46 9.09
C ARG A 91 -5.78 -1.23 7.94
N LYS A 92 -4.48 -1.31 8.20
CA LYS A 92 -3.42 -1.20 7.19
C LYS A 92 -2.27 -2.14 7.54
N ILE A 93 -1.64 -2.71 6.52
CA ILE A 93 -0.38 -3.45 6.63
C ILE A 93 0.59 -2.92 5.59
N PHE A 94 1.81 -2.65 6.01
CA PHE A 94 2.95 -2.38 5.14
C PHE A 94 3.92 -3.55 5.20
N LYS A 95 4.27 -4.10 4.04
CA LYS A 95 5.29 -5.14 3.87
C LYS A 95 6.45 -4.56 3.07
N ARG A 96 7.66 -4.79 3.55
CA ARG A 96 8.93 -4.44 2.87
C ARG A 96 9.80 -5.66 2.71
N TRP A 97 10.66 -5.66 1.71
CA TRP A 97 11.71 -6.68 1.59
C TRP A 97 12.76 -6.52 2.71
N ALA A 98 13.30 -7.64 3.20
CA ALA A 98 14.22 -7.68 4.33
C ALA A 98 15.66 -7.24 3.99
N ASP A 99 15.97 -7.12 2.70
CA ASP A 99 17.21 -6.54 2.19
C ASP A 99 17.19 -5.01 2.12
N GLY A 100 16.15 -4.38 2.68
CA GLY A 100 15.93 -2.94 2.59
C GLY A 100 15.45 -2.48 1.21
N GLY A 101 15.03 -3.41 0.34
CA GLY A 101 14.45 -3.12 -0.96
C GLY A 101 13.18 -2.26 -0.90
N ASP A 102 12.72 -1.84 -2.09
CA ASP A 102 11.51 -1.02 -2.30
C ASP A 102 10.22 -1.71 -1.77
N LEU A 103 9.05 -1.12 -2.04
CA LEU A 103 7.74 -1.67 -1.66
C LEU A 103 7.61 -3.17 -2.02
N HIS A 104 7.20 -4.00 -1.06
CA HIS A 104 6.64 -5.34 -1.35
C HIS A 104 5.14 -5.23 -1.56
N SER A 105 4.41 -4.76 -0.54
CA SER A 105 2.98 -4.52 -0.65
C SER A 105 2.42 -3.67 0.48
N ILE A 106 1.32 -2.97 0.19
CA ILE A 106 0.46 -2.33 1.17
C ILE A 106 -0.94 -2.94 1.04
N ALA A 107 -1.60 -3.21 2.16
CA ALA A 107 -2.95 -3.74 2.19
C ALA A 107 -3.79 -2.95 3.18
N TYR A 108 -5.03 -2.63 2.80
CA TYR A 108 -6.03 -2.01 3.65
C TYR A 108 -7.20 -2.96 3.87
N TYR A 109 -7.71 -2.95 5.10
CA TYR A 109 -8.81 -3.81 5.52
C TYR A 109 -9.95 -3.00 6.11
N ASN A 110 -11.17 -3.41 5.80
CA ASN A 110 -12.36 -2.86 6.45
C ASN A 110 -12.48 -3.34 7.91
N SER A 111 -13.53 -2.88 8.60
CA SER A 111 -13.82 -3.26 9.99
C SER A 111 -14.02 -4.76 10.21
N ASP A 112 -14.44 -5.48 9.18
CA ASP A 112 -14.65 -6.93 9.23
C ASP A 112 -13.34 -7.72 8.99
N GLY A 113 -12.23 -7.02 8.77
CA GLY A 113 -10.93 -7.62 8.47
C GLY A 113 -10.79 -8.12 7.04
N ARG A 114 -11.67 -7.69 6.13
CA ARG A 114 -11.64 -8.04 4.70
C ARG A 114 -10.79 -7.03 3.93
N LEU A 115 -9.94 -7.52 3.02
CA LEU A 115 -9.17 -6.67 2.10
C LEU A 115 -10.12 -5.79 1.28
N ILE A 116 -9.84 -4.48 1.23
CA ILE A 116 -10.58 -3.49 0.41
C ILE A 116 -9.69 -2.81 -0.64
N TYR A 117 -8.39 -2.69 -0.37
CA TYR A 117 -7.44 -2.10 -1.28
C TYR A 117 -6.05 -2.70 -1.04
N GLY A 118 -5.25 -2.80 -2.10
CA GLY A 118 -3.84 -3.11 -1.95
C GLY A 118 -3.00 -2.56 -3.07
N VAL A 119 -1.73 -2.34 -2.74
CA VAL A 119 -0.66 -2.00 -3.66
C VAL A 119 0.34 -3.13 -3.56
N TYR A 120 0.84 -3.66 -4.67
CA TYR A 120 1.86 -4.70 -4.65
C TYR A 120 2.94 -4.40 -5.70
N ASN A 121 4.14 -4.85 -5.38
CA ASN A 121 5.29 -4.72 -6.25
C ASN A 121 6.20 -5.94 -6.07
N LYS A 122 6.34 -6.71 -7.15
CA LYS A 122 7.27 -7.83 -7.32
C LYS A 122 8.34 -7.40 -8.31
N GLY A 123 9.29 -6.60 -7.82
CA GLY A 123 10.39 -6.07 -8.62
C GLY A 123 9.92 -5.22 -9.80
N ASP A 124 10.79 -5.01 -10.78
CA ASP A 124 10.51 -4.07 -11.87
C ASP A 124 9.39 -4.52 -12.83
N GLU A 125 8.93 -5.78 -12.77
CA GLU A 125 8.08 -6.40 -13.79
C GLU A 125 6.60 -6.56 -13.43
N THR A 126 6.26 -6.78 -12.15
CA THR A 126 4.88 -7.05 -11.75
C THR A 126 4.45 -6.15 -10.59
N HIS A 127 3.68 -5.12 -10.89
CA HIS A 127 3.16 -4.19 -9.90
C HIS A 127 1.75 -3.69 -10.26
N GLY A 128 1.02 -3.24 -9.25
CA GLY A 128 -0.33 -2.76 -9.46
C GLY A 128 -1.08 -2.38 -8.19
N LYS A 129 -2.32 -1.96 -8.42
CA LYS A 129 -3.32 -1.68 -7.39
C LYS A 129 -4.45 -2.69 -7.50
N LEU A 130 -5.00 -3.10 -6.37
CA LEU A 130 -6.18 -3.95 -6.27
C LEU A 130 -7.22 -3.21 -5.45
N TYR A 131 -8.46 -3.22 -5.92
CA TYR A 131 -9.64 -2.70 -5.23
C TYR A 131 -10.61 -3.86 -5.02
N ALA A 132 -11.14 -4.01 -3.82
CA ALA A 132 -12.01 -5.11 -3.46
C ALA A 132 -13.34 -4.59 -2.92
N ASP A 133 -14.44 -4.96 -3.58
CA ASP A 133 -15.79 -4.57 -3.19
C ASP A 133 -16.72 -5.79 -3.13
N ALA A 134 -18.01 -5.59 -2.84
CA ALA A 134 -18.98 -6.70 -2.78
C ALA A 134 -19.05 -7.56 -4.05
N SER A 135 -18.65 -7.05 -5.22
CA SER A 135 -18.67 -7.76 -6.49
C SER A 135 -17.41 -8.57 -6.78
N GLY A 136 -16.31 -8.31 -6.07
CA GLY A 136 -15.06 -9.08 -6.19
C GLY A 136 -13.82 -8.18 -6.18
N PHE A 137 -12.77 -8.63 -6.89
CA PHE A 137 -11.52 -7.91 -7.05
C PHE A 137 -11.45 -7.21 -8.41
N HIS A 138 -11.05 -5.94 -8.39
CA HIS A 138 -10.76 -5.10 -9.55
C HIS A 138 -9.28 -4.73 -9.53
N ILE A 139 -8.52 -5.12 -10.55
CA ILE A 139 -7.06 -4.98 -10.54
C ILE A 139 -6.59 -4.00 -11.62
N GLU A 140 -5.76 -3.05 -11.23
CA GLU A 140 -5.09 -2.08 -12.09
C GLU A 140 -3.60 -2.37 -12.13
N HIS A 141 -3.14 -3.02 -13.21
CA HIS A 141 -1.75 -3.40 -13.40
C HIS A 141 -1.01 -2.40 -14.28
N PHE A 142 0.30 -2.26 -14.03
CA PHE A 142 1.23 -1.53 -14.89
C PHE A 142 2.51 -2.37 -15.07
N PRO A 143 3.09 -2.52 -16.28
CA PRO A 143 2.58 -3.25 -17.44
C PRO A 143 3.22 -4.65 -17.65
N LYS A 144 2.40 -5.68 -17.89
CA LYS A 144 2.54 -6.76 -18.90
C LYS A 144 1.32 -7.68 -18.78
N GLU A 145 0.85 -8.20 -19.90
CA GLU A 145 -0.31 -9.10 -19.96
C GLU A 145 -0.05 -10.41 -19.19
N ASN A 146 -0.99 -10.77 -18.32
CA ASN A 146 -1.36 -12.16 -18.00
C ASN A 146 -0.39 -13.10 -17.28
N GLU A 147 0.52 -12.64 -16.42
CA GLU A 147 1.33 -13.59 -15.64
C GLU A 147 0.79 -13.98 -14.27
N CYS A 148 -0.20 -13.28 -13.69
CA CYS A 148 -0.58 -13.70 -12.34
C CYS A 148 -1.97 -13.27 -11.85
N LYS A 149 -2.96 -14.08 -12.21
CA LYS A 149 -4.25 -14.09 -11.50
C LYS A 149 -4.12 -14.56 -10.05
N ASP A 150 -3.06 -15.29 -9.71
CA ASP A 150 -2.88 -15.89 -8.37
C ASP A 150 -1.78 -15.21 -7.54
N CYS A 151 -1.05 -14.22 -8.08
CA CYS A 151 0.05 -13.61 -7.32
C CYS A 151 -0.46 -12.76 -6.19
N PHE A 152 -1.53 -11.98 -6.41
CA PHE A 152 -1.96 -11.01 -5.40
C PHE A 152 -2.33 -11.69 -4.08
N GLU A 153 -2.83 -12.92 -4.07
CA GLU A 153 -3.13 -13.65 -2.81
C GLU A 153 -1.87 -14.00 -2.02
N ALA A 154 -0.74 -14.21 -2.71
CA ALA A 154 0.56 -14.40 -2.06
C ALA A 154 1.14 -13.08 -1.51
N TYR A 155 0.85 -11.94 -2.15
CA TYR A 155 1.34 -10.62 -1.75
C TYR A 155 0.44 -9.92 -0.73
N LEU A 156 -0.88 -10.07 -0.88
CA LEU A 156 -1.94 -9.43 -0.11
C LEU A 156 -2.78 -10.51 0.54
N PHE A 157 -2.90 -10.48 1.87
CA PHE A 157 -3.79 -11.40 2.56
C PHE A 157 -5.24 -10.99 2.26
N PRO A 158 -6.14 -11.92 1.87
CA PRO A 158 -7.53 -11.58 1.57
C PRO A 158 -8.32 -11.22 2.85
N SER A 159 -7.85 -11.67 4.01
CA SER A 159 -8.35 -11.22 5.31
C SER A 159 -7.26 -11.21 6.37
N THR A 160 -7.46 -10.45 7.44
CA THR A 160 -6.58 -10.45 8.61
C THR A 160 -6.51 -11.82 9.28
N LYS A 161 -7.59 -12.61 9.19
CA LYS A 161 -7.63 -13.99 9.71
C LYS A 161 -6.74 -14.95 8.92
N CYS A 162 -6.47 -14.68 7.64
CA CYS A 162 -5.49 -15.45 6.87
C CYS A 162 -4.08 -15.30 7.45
N ILE A 163 -3.75 -14.13 8.02
CA ILE A 163 -2.46 -13.87 8.67
C ILE A 163 -2.36 -14.68 9.96
N GLU A 164 -3.39 -14.58 10.81
CA GLU A 164 -3.48 -15.35 12.06
C GLU A 164 -3.32 -16.85 11.81
N THR A 165 -4.03 -17.36 10.79
CA THR A 165 -4.00 -18.78 10.43
C THR A 165 -2.65 -19.20 9.85
N GLN A 166 -2.04 -18.38 8.98
CA GLN A 166 -0.77 -18.71 8.35
C GLN A 166 0.38 -18.77 9.35
N TYR A 167 0.37 -17.91 10.37
CA TYR A 167 1.46 -17.79 11.34
C TYR A 167 1.13 -18.38 12.71
N ASP A 168 -0.06 -18.96 12.89
CA ASP A 168 -0.56 -19.47 14.16
C ASP A 168 -0.43 -18.45 15.31
N ILE A 169 -0.90 -17.22 15.05
CA ILE A 169 -0.86 -16.09 15.98
C ILE A 169 -2.25 -15.53 16.23
N MET A 170 -2.44 -14.89 17.39
CA MET A 170 -3.62 -14.10 17.70
C MET A 170 -3.26 -12.61 17.65
N LEU A 171 -3.78 -11.87 16.67
CA LEU A 171 -3.42 -10.46 16.44
C LEU A 171 -4.27 -9.54 17.32
N GLN A 172 -3.60 -8.72 18.15
CA GLN A 172 -4.20 -7.72 19.03
C GLN A 172 -3.35 -6.44 19.06
N SER A 173 -3.96 -5.28 19.30
CA SER A 173 -3.13 -4.08 19.46
C SER A 173 -2.41 -4.11 20.81
N PRO A 174 -1.20 -3.51 20.87
CA PRO A 174 -0.50 -3.31 22.12
C PRO A 174 -1.21 -2.28 23.00
N GLN A 175 -1.19 -2.48 24.32
CA GLN A 175 -1.46 -1.38 25.25
C GLN A 175 -0.31 -0.36 25.14
N ASN A 176 -0.64 0.92 24.92
CA ASN A 176 0.31 2.04 24.81
C ASN A 176 1.21 2.10 23.56
N ALA A 177 0.89 1.40 22.46
CA ALA A 177 1.62 1.59 21.21
C ALA A 177 1.50 3.03 20.67
N LYS A 178 2.54 3.50 19.97
CA LYS A 178 2.52 4.78 19.26
C LYS A 178 1.36 4.79 18.28
N ARG A 179 0.65 5.92 18.27
CA ARG A 179 -0.40 6.19 17.31
C ARG A 179 0.17 6.98 16.14
N THR A 180 -0.27 6.62 14.95
CA THR A 180 0.03 7.36 13.72
C THR A 180 -1.23 7.49 12.87
N ASN A 181 -1.21 8.43 11.94
CA ASN A 181 -2.17 8.52 10.85
C ASN A 181 -1.38 8.65 9.54
N PHE A 182 -2.07 8.52 8.42
CA PHE A 182 -1.47 8.48 7.08
C PHE A 182 -1.92 9.64 6.21
N MET A 183 -2.54 10.66 6.81
CA MET A 183 -2.79 11.91 6.12
C MET A 183 -1.46 12.50 5.64
N PRO A 184 -1.30 12.76 4.34
CA PRO A 184 -0.05 13.29 3.81
C PRO A 184 0.35 14.60 4.47
N GLN A 185 1.63 14.70 4.87
CA GLN A 185 2.24 15.92 5.39
C GLN A 185 3.55 16.22 4.65
N VAL A 186 3.93 17.49 4.62
CA VAL A 186 5.25 17.88 4.09
C VAL A 186 6.33 17.27 4.97
N GLY A 187 7.31 16.62 4.33
CA GLY A 187 8.39 15.88 4.98
C GLY A 187 8.13 14.38 5.13
N ASP A 188 6.91 13.91 4.84
CA ASP A 188 6.59 12.49 4.92
C ASP A 188 7.28 11.70 3.80
N ASN A 189 7.75 10.50 4.17
CA ASN A 189 8.12 9.48 3.20
C ASN A 189 6.85 8.86 2.60
N ALA A 190 6.87 8.64 1.30
CA ALA A 190 5.79 7.98 0.59
C ALA A 190 6.34 7.06 -0.51
N ILE A 191 5.50 6.14 -0.95
CA ILE A 191 5.75 5.27 -2.09
C ILE A 191 4.96 5.76 -3.28
N LEU A 192 5.60 5.85 -4.45
CA LEU A 192 4.90 6.10 -5.70
C LEU A 192 4.11 4.87 -6.13
N CYS A 193 2.81 5.02 -6.31
CA CYS A 193 1.92 3.99 -6.85
C CYS A 193 1.54 4.32 -8.31
N SER A 194 2.49 4.89 -9.05
CA SER A 194 2.39 5.27 -10.45
C SER A 194 3.76 5.13 -11.13
N THR A 195 3.76 4.83 -12.42
CA THR A 195 4.95 4.78 -13.29
C THR A 195 5.29 6.13 -13.92
N HIS A 196 4.61 7.19 -13.50
CA HIS A 196 4.75 8.52 -14.07
C HIS A 196 4.51 9.60 -13.03
N VAL A 197 5.12 10.77 -13.26
CA VAL A 197 4.86 12.02 -12.53
C VAL A 197 4.39 13.09 -13.51
N TYR A 198 4.08 14.26 -12.98
CA TYR A 198 3.57 15.40 -13.72
C TYR A 198 4.47 16.62 -13.52
N SER A 199 4.63 17.46 -14.54
CA SER A 199 5.40 18.72 -14.44
C SER A 199 4.71 19.77 -13.55
N LEU A 200 3.37 19.71 -13.48
CA LEU A 200 2.50 20.54 -12.64
C LEU A 200 1.17 19.81 -12.42
N PRO A 201 0.33 20.21 -11.45
CA PRO A 201 -0.99 19.59 -11.26
C PRO A 201 -1.84 19.62 -12.54
N ASN A 202 -2.28 18.46 -13.02
CA ASN A 202 -2.95 18.27 -14.32
C ASN A 202 -2.10 18.64 -15.56
N GLY A 203 -0.78 18.71 -15.41
CA GLY A 203 0.15 19.02 -16.49
C GLY A 203 0.50 17.82 -17.38
N GLU A 204 1.63 17.92 -18.06
CA GLU A 204 2.17 16.83 -18.88
C GLU A 204 2.66 15.68 -18.00
N LYS A 205 2.31 14.45 -18.40
CA LYS A 205 2.71 13.21 -17.74
C LYS A 205 4.07 12.76 -18.29
N THR A 206 5.02 12.47 -17.40
CA THR A 206 6.39 12.07 -17.75
C THR A 206 6.78 10.77 -17.05
N THR A 207 7.63 9.96 -17.69
CA THR A 207 8.24 8.74 -17.10
C THR A 207 9.63 9.00 -16.50
N LYS A 208 10.05 10.26 -16.45
CA LYS A 208 11.30 10.71 -15.84
C LYS A 208 11.01 11.91 -14.94
N GLY A 209 11.62 11.90 -13.77
CA GLY A 209 11.58 13.02 -12.85
C GLY A 209 12.35 14.24 -13.38
N GLU A 210 12.15 15.39 -12.72
CA GLU A 210 12.89 16.63 -12.99
C GLU A 210 14.42 16.44 -12.82
N ASP A 211 14.85 15.48 -12.00
CA ASP A 211 16.24 15.07 -11.79
C ASP A 211 16.79 14.12 -12.87
N GLY A 212 15.96 13.74 -13.85
CA GLY A 212 16.31 12.83 -14.94
C GLY A 212 16.22 11.34 -14.59
N VAL A 213 15.91 10.99 -13.34
CA VAL A 213 15.76 9.59 -12.90
C VAL A 213 14.44 9.03 -13.43
N ALA A 214 14.44 7.76 -13.85
CA ALA A 214 13.24 7.08 -14.32
C ALA A 214 12.24 6.90 -13.18
N VAL A 215 10.97 7.20 -13.44
CA VAL A 215 9.88 6.97 -12.48
C VAL A 215 9.57 5.48 -12.44
N ARG A 216 9.62 4.91 -11.24
CA ARG A 216 9.31 3.49 -11.00
C ARG A 216 8.21 3.35 -9.98
N PHE A 217 7.27 2.45 -10.24
CA PHE A 217 6.28 2.09 -9.23
C PHE A 217 6.98 1.46 -8.03
N GLY A 218 6.52 1.78 -6.82
CA GLY A 218 7.10 1.30 -5.58
C GLY A 218 8.33 2.08 -5.10
N MET A 219 8.82 3.06 -5.86
CA MET A 219 9.96 3.86 -5.43
C MET A 219 9.60 4.80 -4.27
N SER A 220 10.55 4.98 -3.35
CA SER A 220 10.41 5.92 -2.24
C SER A 220 10.63 7.37 -2.68
N VAL A 221 9.82 8.27 -2.14
CA VAL A 221 9.88 9.73 -2.34
C VAL A 221 9.57 10.45 -1.03
N VAL A 222 9.89 11.75 -1.00
CA VAL A 222 9.56 12.64 0.13
C VAL A 222 8.56 13.69 -0.35
N ILE A 223 7.45 13.87 0.37
CA ILE A 223 6.48 14.92 0.07
C ILE A 223 7.10 16.28 0.38
N SER A 224 7.24 17.15 -0.63
CA SER A 224 7.81 18.49 -0.48
C SER A 224 6.77 19.61 -0.48
N ALA A 225 5.58 19.39 -1.04
CA ALA A 225 4.44 20.31 -0.94
C ALA A 225 3.11 19.59 -1.17
N LEU A 226 2.01 20.18 -0.68
CA LEU A 226 0.64 19.72 -0.88
C LEU A 226 -0.18 20.81 -1.56
N THR A 227 -0.90 20.47 -2.64
CA THR A 227 -1.70 21.42 -3.41
C THR A 227 -2.95 20.74 -3.95
N ASN A 228 -4.14 21.03 -3.40
CA ASN A 228 -5.46 20.65 -3.95
C ASN A 228 -5.56 19.23 -4.54
N GLY A 229 -5.30 18.20 -3.73
CA GLY A 229 -5.36 16.80 -4.18
C GLY A 229 -4.08 16.27 -4.83
N TRP A 230 -3.03 17.10 -4.90
CA TRP A 230 -1.71 16.74 -5.44
C TRP A 230 -0.63 16.91 -4.38
N CYS A 231 0.43 16.12 -4.54
CA CYS A 231 1.69 16.27 -3.84
C CYS A 231 2.76 16.71 -4.85
N ARG A 232 3.60 17.67 -4.45
CA ARG A 232 4.94 17.77 -5.01
C ARG A 232 5.84 16.83 -4.24
N VAL A 233 6.66 16.07 -4.94
CA VAL A 233 7.56 15.08 -4.35
C VAL A 233 8.99 15.34 -4.78
N ASN A 234 9.91 15.01 -3.87
CA ASN A 234 11.33 14.96 -4.09
C ASN A 234 11.80 13.50 -4.08
N SER A 235 12.94 13.22 -4.70
CA SER A 235 13.62 11.94 -4.50
C SER A 235 14.12 11.83 -3.05
N ILE A 236 14.54 10.63 -2.64
CA ILE A 236 15.13 10.40 -1.30
C ILE A 236 16.39 11.23 -1.04
N PHE A 237 17.03 11.75 -2.08
CA PHE A 237 18.17 12.68 -2.00
C PHE A 237 17.74 14.15 -1.97
N ASN A 238 16.46 14.41 -1.75
CA ASN A 238 15.84 15.73 -1.67
C ASN A 238 15.95 16.57 -2.97
N ALA A 239 16.14 15.93 -4.11
CA ALA A 239 16.08 16.60 -5.41
C ALA A 239 14.61 16.70 -5.87
N PRO A 240 14.18 17.83 -6.45
CA PRO A 240 12.85 17.94 -7.05
C PRO A 240 12.60 16.81 -8.05
N PHE A 241 11.44 16.15 -7.94
CA PHE A 241 11.13 14.98 -8.76
C PHE A 241 9.92 15.22 -9.65
N GLY A 242 8.82 15.75 -9.09
CA GLY A 242 7.64 16.16 -9.86
C GLY A 242 6.38 16.24 -9.02
N TYR A 243 5.22 16.29 -9.67
CA TYR A 243 3.90 16.26 -9.05
C TYR A 243 3.22 14.91 -9.24
N ILE A 244 2.43 14.50 -8.25
CA ILE A 244 1.64 13.27 -8.29
C ILE A 244 0.30 13.46 -7.55
N PRO A 245 -0.81 12.87 -8.02
CA PRO A 245 -2.06 12.86 -7.26
C PRO A 245 -1.89 12.14 -5.92
N ILE A 246 -2.60 12.60 -4.88
CA ILE A 246 -2.55 11.97 -3.55
C ILE A 246 -2.97 10.49 -3.61
N GLN A 247 -3.95 10.15 -4.44
CA GLN A 247 -4.42 8.77 -4.67
C GLN A 247 -3.36 7.83 -5.31
N ASP A 248 -2.27 8.40 -5.83
CA ASP A 248 -1.18 7.67 -6.50
C ASP A 248 0.08 7.62 -5.63
N ILE A 249 -0.04 7.93 -4.34
CA ILE A 249 1.02 7.72 -3.35
C ILE A 249 0.50 6.98 -2.12
N GLU A 250 1.41 6.33 -1.42
CA GLU A 250 1.15 5.70 -0.13
C GLU A 250 2.11 6.22 0.92
N VAL A 251 1.59 6.88 1.96
CA VAL A 251 2.40 7.43 3.05
C VAL A 251 2.92 6.31 3.96
N ILE A 252 4.20 6.40 4.34
CA ILE A 252 4.87 5.51 5.30
C ILE A 252 5.27 6.32 6.54
N LYS A 253 5.08 5.74 7.74
CA LYS A 253 5.32 6.36 9.05
C LYS A 253 6.10 5.43 9.97
#